data_AF-A0A511FSJ7-F1
#
_entry.id   AF-A0A511FSJ7-F1
#
_cell.length_a   1.000
_cell.length_b   1.000
_cell.length_c   1.000
_cell.angle_alpha   90.00
_cell.angle_beta   90.00
_cell.angle_gamma   90.00
#
_symmetry.space_group_name_H-M   'P 1'
#
loop_
_entity.id
_entity.type
_entity.pdbx_description
1 polymer ?
#
loop_
_entity_poly.entity_id
_entity_poly.type
_entity_poly.pdbx_seq_one_letter_code
_entity_poly.pdbx_strand_id
1 'polypeptide(L)'
;MVLDNADQRPYDVQQLAFVIAQNFARDWRCAVFIAIRPQTFFQSKQSGALTAYPHRVFTISPPRVDLVIERRLTFALKISEGIIRPESLQGITLNLAHIATFLKALLFSLNANLELTEFLSNITGGDIRAVIEFVRQFIGSPNVDAEKIISIMDKDGRYIVPLHEFWKTALLGDYSYFDPVSSRTLNIFDVESSNEDEHFLVPMCLAYLMASGAHRSKEGFVTTVNLIEEMQNWGFSSRSVADALRRANNKKLIETPDRVTFAEDSVGLHGDLPDSFRISTVGAYHLCRWMGEFSYLEAMSYDTPIFEGTVRDEILETIDSLAIADRLNRAKRFRQYLTTVWHASTLRPAYFDWLSHVESGNSSFERVERAVSRIRMEKKVEC
;
A
#
# COMPACT_ATOMS: atom_id res chain seq x y z
N MET A 1 -35.83 -11.26 5.52
CA MET A 1 -35.56 -9.83 5.28
C MET A 1 -34.09 -9.55 5.56
N VAL A 2 -33.46 -8.63 4.83
CA VAL A 2 -32.04 -8.28 4.99
C VAL A 2 -31.93 -6.76 5.11
N LEU A 3 -31.28 -6.28 6.17
CA LEU A 3 -30.87 -4.90 6.37
C LEU A 3 -29.37 -4.80 6.05
N ASP A 4 -29.07 -4.37 4.84
CA ASP A 4 -27.71 -4.25 4.33
C ASP A 4 -27.13 -2.85 4.56
N ASN A 5 -25.79 -2.73 4.54
CA ASN A 5 -25.03 -1.49 4.70
C ASN A 5 -25.27 -0.72 6.02
N ALA A 6 -25.89 -1.34 7.04
CA ALA A 6 -26.00 -0.74 8.35
C ALA A 6 -24.60 -0.47 8.95
N ASP A 7 -23.65 -1.36 8.69
CA ASP A 7 -22.23 -1.27 9.08
C ASP A 7 -21.45 -0.09 8.46
N GLN A 8 -22.02 0.60 7.47
CA GLN A 8 -21.45 1.81 6.87
C GLN A 8 -21.96 3.10 7.52
N ARG A 9 -22.88 3.01 8.48
CA ARG A 9 -23.46 4.16 9.17
C ARG A 9 -22.77 4.44 10.50
N PRO A 10 -22.91 5.64 11.08
CA PRO A 10 -22.40 5.92 12.42
C PRO A 10 -23.01 4.99 13.49
N TYR A 11 -22.34 4.91 14.64
CA TYR A 11 -22.66 3.94 15.70
C TYR A 11 -24.11 4.02 16.20
N ASP A 12 -24.63 5.23 16.40
CA ASP A 12 -26.00 5.50 16.82
C ASP A 12 -27.04 4.98 15.82
N VAL A 13 -26.81 5.19 14.52
CA VAL A 13 -27.66 4.66 13.45
C VAL A 13 -27.61 3.14 13.41
N GLN A 14 -26.44 2.54 13.62
CA GLN A 14 -26.31 1.08 13.74
C GLN A 14 -27.11 0.51 14.92
N GLN A 15 -27.12 1.19 16.08
CA GLN A 15 -27.93 0.80 17.23
C GLN A 15 -29.42 0.84 16.92
N LEU A 16 -29.88 1.91 16.27
CA LEU A 16 -31.27 2.07 15.90
C LEU A 16 -31.72 1.00 14.89
N ALA A 17 -30.90 0.74 13.87
CA ALA A 17 -31.15 -0.29 12.88
C ALA A 17 -31.31 -1.68 13.52
N PHE A 18 -30.52 -1.97 14.57
CA PHE A 18 -30.67 -3.21 15.33
C PHE A 18 -32.03 -3.30 16.04
N VAL A 19 -32.46 -2.25 16.74
CA VAL A 19 -33.78 -2.23 17.42
C VAL A 19 -34.92 -2.40 16.41
N ILE A 20 -34.84 -1.71 15.27
CA ILE A 20 -35.80 -1.84 14.17
C ILE A 20 -35.84 -3.28 13.64
N ALA A 21 -34.67 -3.91 13.45
CA ALA A 21 -34.58 -5.29 13.00
C ALA A 21 -35.31 -6.27 13.95
N GLN A 22 -35.17 -6.07 15.26
CA GLN A 22 -35.84 -6.90 16.27
C GLN A 22 -37.35 -6.71 16.26
N ASN A 23 -37.83 -5.47 16.12
CA ASN A 23 -39.25 -5.20 16.00
C ASN A 23 -39.84 -5.87 14.75
N PHE A 24 -39.16 -5.77 13.60
CA PHE A 24 -39.60 -6.47 12.39
C PHE A 24 -39.62 -7.99 12.56
N ALA A 25 -38.60 -8.56 13.19
CA ALA A 25 -38.55 -10.01 13.43
C ALA A 25 -39.73 -10.47 14.31
N ARG A 26 -40.06 -9.71 15.36
CA ARG A 26 -41.16 -10.01 16.29
C ARG A 26 -42.53 -9.80 15.64
N ASP A 27 -42.76 -8.63 15.07
CA ASP A 27 -44.10 -8.19 14.65
C ASP A 27 -44.51 -8.88 13.34
N TRP A 28 -43.55 -9.10 12.43
CA TRP A 28 -43.82 -9.76 11.14
C TRP A 28 -43.47 -11.24 11.12
N ARG A 29 -43.01 -11.79 12.26
CA ARG A 29 -42.63 -13.22 12.43
C ARG A 29 -41.69 -13.71 11.32
N CYS A 30 -40.69 -12.90 10.98
CA CYS A 30 -39.76 -13.19 9.89
C CYS A 30 -38.30 -13.22 10.36
N ALA A 31 -37.44 -13.92 9.62
CA ALA A 31 -36.00 -13.85 9.85
C ALA A 31 -35.44 -12.53 9.28
N VAL A 32 -34.73 -11.77 10.12
CA VAL A 32 -34.06 -10.53 9.73
C VAL A 32 -32.55 -10.70 9.88
N PHE A 33 -31.83 -10.53 8.78
CA PHE A 33 -30.38 -10.48 8.78
C PHE A 33 -29.94 -9.02 8.78
N ILE A 34 -29.01 -8.66 9.66
CA ILE A 34 -28.43 -7.31 9.74
C ILE A 34 -26.91 -7.43 9.69
N ALA A 35 -26.28 -6.64 8.82
CA ALA A 35 -24.82 -6.53 8.77
C ALA A 35 -24.35 -5.53 9.82
N ILE A 36 -23.48 -5.95 10.74
CA ILE A 36 -22.93 -5.11 11.81
C ILE A 36 -21.42 -5.36 11.91
N ARG A 37 -20.63 -4.31 12.16
CA ARG A 37 -19.18 -4.46 12.39
C ARG A 37 -18.91 -5.19 13.72
N PRO A 38 -17.86 -6.02 13.81
CA PRO A 38 -17.51 -6.69 15.06
C PRO A 38 -17.33 -5.72 16.24
N GLN A 39 -16.65 -4.58 16.05
CA GLN A 39 -16.46 -3.57 17.09
C GLN A 39 -17.81 -3.01 17.60
N THR A 40 -18.69 -2.57 16.69
CA THR A 40 -20.04 -2.10 17.04
C THR A 40 -20.81 -3.17 17.81
N PHE A 41 -20.72 -4.43 17.36
CA PHE A 41 -21.36 -5.56 18.01
C PHE A 41 -20.84 -5.75 19.45
N PHE A 42 -19.52 -5.75 19.66
CA PHE A 42 -18.93 -5.92 20.98
C PHE A 42 -19.25 -4.76 21.92
N GLN A 43 -19.18 -3.50 21.44
CA GLN A 43 -19.54 -2.33 22.23
C GLN A 43 -21.02 -2.36 22.63
N SER A 44 -21.91 -2.63 21.68
CA SER A 44 -23.35 -2.70 21.94
C SER A 44 -23.76 -3.89 22.82
N LYS A 45 -23.00 -5.00 22.79
CA LYS A 45 -23.21 -6.11 23.72
C LYS A 45 -22.82 -5.75 25.17
N GLN A 46 -21.89 -4.82 25.36
CA GLN A 46 -21.47 -4.39 26.71
C GLN A 46 -22.35 -3.27 27.27
N SER A 47 -22.83 -2.34 26.44
CA SER A 47 -23.51 -1.11 26.91
C SER A 47 -24.73 -0.70 26.08
N GLY A 48 -25.12 -1.45 25.05
CA GLY A 48 -26.13 -1.05 24.06
C GLY A 48 -27.34 -1.98 23.96
N ALA A 49 -28.12 -1.75 22.91
CA ALA A 49 -29.41 -2.41 22.67
C ALA A 49 -29.31 -3.93 22.45
N LEU A 50 -28.14 -4.43 22.06
CA LEU A 50 -27.85 -5.86 21.86
C LEU A 50 -27.92 -6.69 23.15
N THR A 51 -27.85 -6.05 24.32
CA THR A 51 -27.95 -6.72 25.63
C THR A 51 -29.36 -7.21 25.95
N ALA A 52 -30.39 -6.51 25.42
CA ALA A 52 -31.79 -6.75 25.78
C ALA A 52 -32.48 -7.83 24.93
N TYR A 53 -31.89 -8.26 23.81
CA TYR A 53 -32.53 -9.15 22.86
C TYR A 53 -31.66 -10.39 22.53
N PRO A 54 -32.23 -11.61 22.55
CA PRO A 54 -31.51 -12.81 22.14
C PRO A 54 -31.24 -12.75 20.64
N HIS A 55 -29.98 -12.94 20.25
CA HIS A 55 -29.54 -12.85 18.86
C HIS A 55 -28.64 -14.02 18.50
N ARG A 56 -28.69 -14.44 17.23
CA ARG A 56 -27.75 -15.42 16.66
C ARG A 56 -26.73 -14.68 15.81
N VAL A 57 -25.46 -14.84 16.14
CA VAL A 57 -24.36 -14.19 15.42
C VAL A 57 -23.74 -15.19 14.46
N PHE A 58 -23.55 -14.77 13.21
CA PHE A 58 -22.72 -15.46 12.25
C PHE A 58 -21.56 -14.55 11.90
N THR A 59 -20.33 -15.02 12.08
CA THR A 59 -19.13 -14.27 11.70
C THR A 59 -18.68 -14.75 10.34
N ILE A 60 -18.58 -13.82 9.38
CA ILE A 60 -17.97 -14.08 8.07
C ILE A 60 -16.54 -13.55 8.15
N SER A 61 -15.57 -14.45 8.26
CA SER A 61 -14.17 -14.07 8.18
C SER A 61 -13.82 -13.64 6.76
N PRO A 62 -13.00 -12.60 6.57
CA PRO A 62 -12.50 -12.26 5.24
C PRO A 62 -11.70 -13.47 4.69
N PRO A 63 -11.90 -13.83 3.40
CA PRO A 63 -11.12 -14.90 2.80
C PRO A 63 -9.66 -14.45 2.65
N ARG A 64 -8.76 -15.43 2.60
CA ARG A 64 -7.33 -15.14 2.41
C ARG A 64 -7.07 -14.62 1.00
N VAL A 65 -6.24 -13.58 0.91
CA VAL A 65 -5.88 -12.89 -0.33
C VAL A 65 -5.29 -13.85 -1.36
N ASP A 66 -4.30 -14.64 -0.95
CA ASP A 66 -3.61 -15.64 -1.77
C ASP A 66 -4.57 -16.61 -2.47
N LEU A 67 -5.50 -17.22 -1.71
CA LEU A 67 -6.47 -18.17 -2.23
C LEU A 67 -7.45 -17.54 -3.23
N VAL A 68 -7.81 -16.27 -3.04
CA VAL A 68 -8.71 -15.58 -3.97
C VAL A 68 -7.99 -15.29 -5.28
N ILE A 69 -6.75 -14.81 -5.24
CA ILE A 69 -5.95 -14.55 -6.45
C ILE A 69 -5.75 -15.84 -7.22
N GLU A 70 -5.31 -16.91 -6.55
CA GLU A 70 -5.07 -18.21 -7.17
C GLU A 70 -6.32 -18.72 -7.91
N ARG A 71 -7.48 -18.71 -7.24
CA ARG A 71 -8.75 -19.14 -7.84
C ARG A 71 -9.17 -18.27 -9.02
N ARG A 72 -8.99 -16.95 -8.93
CA ARG A 72 -9.35 -16.00 -10.00
C ARG A 72 -8.45 -16.17 -11.22
N LEU A 73 -7.14 -16.27 -11.02
CA LEU A 73 -6.18 -16.50 -12.09
C LEU A 73 -6.35 -17.88 -12.72
N THR A 74 -6.62 -18.92 -11.93
CA THR A 74 -6.92 -20.27 -12.44
C THR A 74 -8.18 -20.27 -13.29
N PHE A 75 -9.21 -19.53 -12.88
CA PHE A 75 -10.42 -19.37 -13.67
C PHE A 75 -10.16 -18.61 -14.97
N ALA A 76 -9.40 -17.50 -14.92
CA ALA A 76 -9.00 -16.76 -16.11
C ALA A 76 -8.17 -17.63 -17.07
N LEU A 77 -7.26 -18.46 -16.54
CA LEU A 77 -6.46 -19.38 -17.32
C LEU A 77 -7.33 -20.41 -18.05
N LYS A 78 -8.33 -21.00 -17.37
CA LYS A 78 -9.26 -21.94 -18.00
C LYS A 78 -10.10 -21.31 -19.12
N ILE A 79 -10.40 -20.02 -19.01
CA ILE A 79 -11.05 -19.26 -20.08
C ILE A 79 -10.07 -19.07 -21.25
N SER A 80 -8.83 -18.67 -20.96
CA SER A 80 -7.78 -18.51 -21.97
C SER A 80 -7.44 -19.82 -22.70
N GLU A 81 -7.48 -20.96 -22.02
CA GLU A 81 -7.28 -22.27 -22.66
C GLU A 81 -8.52 -22.77 -23.41
N GLY A 82 -9.64 -22.03 -23.38
CA GLY A 82 -10.89 -22.38 -24.06
C GLY A 82 -11.66 -23.54 -23.41
N ILE A 83 -11.26 -23.97 -22.21
CA ILE A 83 -11.93 -25.00 -21.39
C ILE A 83 -13.29 -24.49 -20.91
N ILE A 84 -13.34 -23.21 -20.50
CA ILE A 84 -14.56 -22.52 -20.11
C ILE A 84 -14.89 -21.51 -21.21
N ARG A 85 -16.11 -21.56 -21.74
CA ARG A 85 -16.61 -20.63 -22.76
C ARG A 85 -17.80 -19.86 -22.21
N PRO A 86 -17.59 -18.71 -21.56
CA PRO A 86 -18.67 -17.86 -21.11
C PRO A 86 -19.50 -17.39 -22.31
N GLU A 87 -20.82 -17.36 -22.15
CA GLU A 87 -21.74 -16.84 -23.18
C GLU A 87 -21.39 -15.40 -23.57
N SER A 88 -20.88 -14.61 -22.62
CA SER A 88 -20.43 -13.23 -22.81
C SER A 88 -19.19 -13.06 -23.70
N LEU A 89 -18.49 -14.15 -24.05
CA LEU A 89 -17.30 -14.13 -24.91
C LEU A 89 -17.56 -14.77 -26.29
N GLN A 90 -18.82 -15.04 -26.66
CA GLN A 90 -19.15 -15.53 -28.00
C GLN A 90 -18.73 -14.51 -29.07
N GLY A 91 -17.85 -14.92 -29.99
CA GLY A 91 -17.38 -14.10 -31.12
C GLY A 91 -16.01 -13.43 -30.94
N ILE A 92 -15.35 -13.60 -29.79
CA ILE A 92 -14.02 -13.01 -29.56
C ILE A 92 -12.92 -14.01 -29.96
N THR A 93 -12.26 -13.75 -31.10
CA THR A 93 -11.03 -14.45 -31.51
C THR A 93 -9.81 -13.77 -30.90
N LEU A 94 -9.64 -13.88 -29.58
CA LEU A 94 -8.39 -13.47 -28.93
C LEU A 94 -7.29 -14.50 -29.20
N ASN A 95 -6.04 -14.07 -29.36
CA ASN A 95 -4.89 -14.97 -29.26
C ASN A 95 -4.72 -15.37 -27.79
N LEU A 96 -5.54 -16.32 -27.34
CA LEU A 96 -5.62 -16.72 -25.94
C LEU A 96 -4.39 -17.51 -25.47
N ALA A 97 -3.53 -17.97 -26.40
CA ALA A 97 -2.35 -18.77 -26.08
C ALA A 97 -1.32 -17.97 -25.28
N HIS A 98 -0.95 -16.78 -25.74
CA HIS A 98 0.03 -15.93 -25.05
C HIS A 98 -0.50 -15.44 -23.69
N ILE A 99 -1.80 -15.13 -23.61
CA ILE A 99 -2.48 -14.78 -22.36
C ILE A 99 -2.42 -15.97 -21.39
N ALA A 100 -2.68 -17.19 -21.86
CA ALA A 100 -2.57 -18.39 -21.04
C ALA A 100 -1.13 -18.60 -20.54
N THR A 101 -0.11 -18.45 -21.39
CA THR A 101 1.30 -18.52 -20.98
C THR A 101 1.63 -17.48 -19.90
N PHE A 102 1.21 -16.23 -20.09
CA PHE A 102 1.43 -15.17 -19.10
C PHE A 102 0.74 -15.47 -17.76
N LEU A 103 -0.53 -15.90 -17.79
CA LEU A 103 -1.28 -16.27 -16.58
C LEU A 103 -0.65 -17.46 -15.86
N LYS A 104 -0.09 -18.43 -16.58
CA LYS A 104 0.69 -19.54 -16.00
C LYS A 104 1.95 -19.01 -15.29
N ALA A 105 2.68 -18.08 -15.90
CA ALA A 105 3.84 -17.45 -15.28
C ALA A 105 3.50 -16.70 -14.01
N LEU A 106 2.40 -15.94 -14.04
CA LEU A 106 1.92 -15.21 -12.88
C LEU A 106 1.50 -16.15 -11.74
N LEU A 107 0.72 -17.20 -12.03
CA LEU A 107 0.33 -18.21 -11.05
C LEU A 107 1.54 -18.92 -10.43
N PHE A 108 2.50 -19.35 -11.27
CA PHE A 108 3.72 -19.97 -10.81
C PHE A 108 4.53 -19.05 -9.90
N SER A 109 4.65 -17.77 -10.27
CA SER A 109 5.38 -16.76 -9.49
C SER A 109 4.75 -16.52 -8.12
N LEU A 110 3.43 -16.35 -8.06
CA LEU A 110 2.70 -16.10 -6.81
C LEU A 110 2.79 -17.28 -5.84
N ASN A 111 2.76 -18.51 -6.38
CA ASN A 111 2.87 -19.73 -5.57
C ASN A 111 4.32 -20.01 -5.13
N ALA A 112 5.32 -19.66 -5.94
CA ALA A 112 6.72 -19.93 -5.65
C ALA A 112 7.39 -18.84 -4.79
N ASN A 113 6.88 -17.60 -4.82
CA ASN A 113 7.50 -16.47 -4.14
C ASN A 113 6.59 -15.90 -3.03
N LEU A 114 6.88 -16.25 -1.78
CA LEU A 114 6.15 -15.78 -0.61
C LEU A 114 6.21 -14.26 -0.46
N GLU A 115 7.30 -13.61 -0.88
CA GLU A 115 7.45 -12.15 -0.80
C GLU A 115 6.43 -11.43 -1.69
N LEU A 116 6.03 -12.02 -2.83
CA LEU A 116 4.95 -11.47 -3.68
C LEU A 116 3.61 -11.52 -2.94
N THR A 117 3.33 -12.62 -2.27
CA THR A 117 2.09 -12.79 -1.51
C THR A 117 2.04 -11.86 -0.30
N GLU A 118 3.16 -11.73 0.43
CA GLU A 118 3.32 -10.77 1.51
C GLU A 118 3.12 -9.34 1.00
N PHE A 119 3.77 -8.98 -0.12
CA PHE A 119 3.63 -7.68 -0.75
C PHE A 119 2.16 -7.37 -1.09
N LEU A 120 1.51 -8.25 -1.85
CA LEU A 120 0.13 -8.06 -2.30
C LEU A 120 -0.84 -7.94 -1.13
N SER A 121 -0.68 -8.75 -0.08
CA SER A 121 -1.53 -8.68 1.10
C SER A 121 -1.34 -7.36 1.85
N ASN A 122 -0.09 -6.90 2.00
CA ASN A 122 0.18 -5.70 2.78
C ASN A 122 -0.19 -4.41 2.04
N ILE A 123 0.17 -4.28 0.76
CA ILE A 123 -0.05 -3.05 -0.04
C ILE A 123 -1.52 -2.78 -0.32
N THR A 124 -2.38 -3.80 -0.17
CA THR A 124 -3.82 -3.70 -0.40
C THR A 124 -4.62 -3.60 0.88
N GLY A 125 -3.98 -3.65 2.06
CA GLY A 125 -4.71 -3.66 3.33
C GLY A 125 -5.51 -4.94 3.58
N GLY A 126 -5.19 -6.03 2.87
CA GLY A 126 -6.02 -7.24 2.85
C GLY A 126 -7.36 -7.08 2.11
N ASP A 127 -7.58 -5.98 1.39
CA ASP A 127 -8.78 -5.76 0.59
C ASP A 127 -8.71 -6.55 -0.73
N ILE A 128 -9.55 -7.57 -0.82
CA ILE A 128 -9.65 -8.47 -1.99
C ILE A 128 -9.97 -7.70 -3.27
N ARG A 129 -10.78 -6.64 -3.21
CA ARG A 129 -11.11 -5.84 -4.40
C ARG A 129 -9.85 -5.11 -4.88
N ALA A 130 -9.15 -4.46 -3.96
CA ALA A 130 -7.90 -3.77 -4.24
C ALA A 130 -6.83 -4.71 -4.82
N VAL A 131 -6.72 -5.94 -4.30
CA VAL A 131 -5.82 -6.97 -4.84
C VAL A 131 -6.18 -7.35 -6.27
N ILE A 132 -7.45 -7.64 -6.54
CA ILE A 132 -7.89 -8.05 -7.88
C ILE A 132 -7.67 -6.91 -8.88
N GLU A 133 -7.96 -5.68 -8.49
CA GLU A 133 -7.65 -4.48 -9.28
C GLU A 133 -6.16 -4.36 -9.56
N PHE A 134 -5.32 -4.55 -8.54
CA PHE A 134 -3.87 -4.47 -8.69
C PHE A 134 -3.32 -5.55 -9.64
N VAL A 135 -3.77 -6.80 -9.50
CA VAL A 135 -3.36 -7.89 -10.41
C VAL A 135 -3.82 -7.61 -11.83
N ARG A 136 -5.03 -7.07 -12.02
CA ARG A 136 -5.52 -6.63 -13.32
C ARG A 136 -4.64 -5.53 -13.91
N GLN A 137 -4.27 -4.54 -13.09
CA GLN A 137 -3.38 -3.45 -13.51
C GLN A 137 -2.00 -3.99 -13.91
N PHE A 138 -1.44 -4.91 -13.13
CA PHE A 138 -0.15 -5.55 -13.43
C PHE A 138 -0.15 -6.25 -14.79
N ILE A 139 -1.19 -7.02 -15.11
CA ILE A 139 -1.31 -7.73 -16.40
C ILE A 139 -1.31 -6.74 -17.59
N GLY A 140 -1.90 -5.55 -17.42
CA GLY A 140 -2.00 -4.54 -18.47
C GLY A 140 -0.97 -3.41 -18.38
N SER A 141 -0.03 -3.48 -17.44
CA SER A 141 0.84 -2.35 -17.14
C SER A 141 1.91 -2.16 -18.22
N PRO A 142 2.13 -0.93 -18.73
CA PRO A 142 3.22 -0.66 -19.67
C PRO A 142 4.61 -0.83 -19.01
N ASN A 143 4.64 -0.88 -17.68
CA ASN A 143 5.86 -1.05 -16.91
C ASN A 143 6.34 -2.50 -16.83
N VAL A 144 5.52 -3.46 -17.29
CA VAL A 144 5.78 -4.91 -17.25
C VAL A 144 6.11 -5.41 -18.66
N ASP A 145 7.28 -6.03 -18.82
CA ASP A 145 7.69 -6.64 -20.08
C ASP A 145 7.03 -8.02 -20.26
N ALA A 146 5.79 -7.99 -20.75
CA ALA A 146 5.01 -9.21 -20.97
C ALA A 146 5.63 -10.13 -22.02
N GLU A 147 6.30 -9.58 -23.04
CA GLU A 147 6.94 -10.36 -24.11
C GLU A 147 8.14 -11.16 -23.56
N LYS A 148 8.97 -10.55 -22.71
CA LYS A 148 10.03 -11.25 -21.97
C LYS A 148 9.46 -12.37 -21.10
N ILE A 149 8.37 -12.12 -20.38
CA ILE A 149 7.74 -13.13 -19.49
C ILE A 149 7.25 -14.32 -20.32
N ILE A 150 6.53 -14.06 -21.42
CA ILE A 150 5.98 -15.08 -22.31
C ILE A 150 7.11 -15.88 -22.97
N SER A 151 8.10 -15.21 -23.55
CA SER A 151 9.20 -15.88 -24.26
C SER A 151 10.03 -16.79 -23.36
N ILE A 152 10.34 -16.37 -22.13
CA ILE A 152 11.07 -17.23 -21.17
C ILE A 152 10.19 -18.38 -20.70
N MET A 153 8.90 -18.12 -20.44
CA MET A 153 7.98 -19.19 -20.04
C MET A 153 7.79 -20.24 -21.14
N ASP A 154 7.66 -19.84 -22.41
CA ASP A 154 7.52 -20.77 -23.53
C ASP A 154 8.81 -21.57 -23.77
N LYS A 155 9.98 -20.97 -23.56
CA LYS A 155 11.28 -21.63 -23.76
C LYS A 155 11.67 -22.57 -22.62
N ASP A 156 11.58 -22.10 -21.39
CA ASP A 156 12.12 -22.78 -20.21
C ASP A 156 11.04 -23.53 -19.41
N GLY A 157 9.75 -23.32 -19.74
CA GLY A 157 8.60 -23.91 -19.04
C GLY A 157 8.37 -23.37 -17.63
N ARG A 158 9.19 -22.41 -17.18
CA ARG A 158 9.11 -21.78 -15.87
C ARG A 158 9.71 -20.38 -15.89
N TYR A 159 9.02 -19.44 -15.26
CA TYR A 159 9.52 -18.10 -15.02
C TYR A 159 8.94 -17.57 -13.71
N ILE A 160 9.80 -17.04 -12.84
CA ILE A 160 9.39 -16.35 -11.61
C ILE A 160 9.52 -14.86 -11.87
N VAL A 161 8.39 -14.17 -11.92
CA VAL A 161 8.31 -12.71 -11.99
C VAL A 161 8.99 -12.14 -10.74
N PRO A 162 10.04 -11.32 -10.89
CA PRO A 162 10.71 -10.70 -9.76
C PRO A 162 9.81 -9.73 -8.99
N LEU A 163 10.01 -9.63 -7.68
CA LEU A 163 9.25 -8.72 -6.80
C LEU A 163 9.31 -7.25 -7.25
N HIS A 164 10.45 -6.79 -7.78
CA HIS A 164 10.61 -5.40 -8.21
C HIS A 164 9.72 -5.03 -9.41
N GLU A 165 9.30 -5.98 -10.25
CA GLU A 165 8.34 -5.71 -11.32
C GLU A 165 6.99 -5.31 -10.73
N PHE A 166 6.55 -5.99 -9.66
CA PHE A 166 5.32 -5.65 -8.96
C PHE A 166 5.43 -4.33 -8.18
N TRP A 167 6.57 -4.08 -7.54
CA TRP A 167 6.81 -2.79 -6.91
C TRP A 167 6.74 -1.64 -7.91
N LYS A 168 7.36 -1.80 -9.08
CA LYS A 168 7.31 -0.78 -10.14
C LYS A 168 5.87 -0.48 -10.56
N THR A 169 5.04 -1.51 -10.75
CA THR A 169 3.61 -1.31 -11.03
C THR A 169 2.88 -0.59 -9.90
N ALA A 170 3.18 -0.90 -8.64
CA ALA A 170 2.54 -0.23 -7.51
C ALA A 170 2.95 1.23 -7.36
N LEU A 171 4.23 1.54 -7.59
CA LEU A 171 4.80 2.87 -7.46
C LEU A 171 4.39 3.79 -8.60
N LEU A 172 4.51 3.32 -9.84
CA LEU A 172 4.35 4.15 -11.04
C LEU A 172 2.94 4.06 -11.64
N GLY A 173 2.19 3.00 -11.31
CA GLY A 173 0.93 2.69 -11.98
C GLY A 173 1.11 2.52 -13.49
N ASP A 174 0.40 3.36 -14.24
CA ASP A 174 0.42 3.37 -15.70
C ASP A 174 1.40 4.40 -16.29
N TYR A 175 2.05 5.20 -15.43
CA TYR A 175 3.00 6.24 -15.82
C TYR A 175 4.44 5.73 -15.83
N SER A 176 5.34 6.50 -16.45
CA SER A 176 6.78 6.21 -16.46
C SER A 176 7.50 6.71 -15.21
N TYR A 177 6.92 7.68 -14.51
CA TYR A 177 7.46 8.30 -13.30
C TYR A 177 6.41 8.25 -12.19
N PHE A 178 6.86 8.43 -10.95
CA PHE A 178 5.95 8.51 -9.82
C PHE A 178 5.06 9.75 -9.96
N ASP A 179 3.76 9.56 -9.70
CA ASP A 179 2.79 10.64 -9.65
C ASP A 179 1.97 10.50 -8.35
N PRO A 180 2.01 11.50 -7.45
CA PRO A 180 1.38 11.39 -6.13
C PRO A 180 -0.14 11.27 -6.21
N VAL A 181 -0.80 11.71 -7.29
CA VAL A 181 -2.26 11.65 -7.43
C VAL A 181 -2.71 10.25 -7.83
N SER A 182 -2.17 9.70 -8.91
CA SER A 182 -2.55 8.41 -9.48
C SER A 182 -1.96 7.21 -8.75
N SER A 183 -0.80 7.36 -8.11
CA SER A 183 -0.14 6.25 -7.44
C SER A 183 -0.90 5.81 -6.20
N ARG A 184 -0.88 4.49 -5.93
CA ARG A 184 -1.46 3.93 -4.71
C ARG A 184 -0.55 4.14 -3.50
N THR A 185 0.71 4.50 -3.73
CA THR A 185 1.73 4.69 -2.70
C THR A 185 1.84 6.17 -2.32
N LEU A 186 2.34 6.43 -1.12
CA LEU A 186 2.67 7.78 -0.66
C LEU A 186 4.17 8.01 -0.78
N ASN A 187 4.57 9.22 -1.18
CA ASN A 187 5.92 9.69 -0.94
C ASN A 187 6.07 10.08 0.53
N ILE A 188 6.65 9.19 1.33
CA ILE A 188 6.81 9.43 2.78
C ILE A 188 7.91 10.46 3.08
N PHE A 189 8.73 10.83 2.10
CA PHE A 189 9.78 11.83 2.27
C PHE A 189 9.33 13.23 1.82
N ASP A 190 8.11 13.38 1.32
CA ASP A 190 7.64 14.68 0.84
C ASP A 190 7.38 15.68 1.97
N VAL A 191 7.66 16.95 1.71
CA VAL A 191 7.68 18.05 2.70
C VAL A 191 6.75 19.17 2.29
N GLU A 192 6.20 19.88 3.27
CA GLU A 192 5.27 21.00 3.01
C GLU A 192 5.89 22.36 3.34
N SER A 193 6.97 22.37 4.13
CA SER A 193 7.72 23.57 4.47
C SER A 193 9.17 23.48 4.00
N SER A 194 9.93 24.56 4.19
CA SER A 194 11.37 24.60 3.93
C SER A 194 12.23 23.96 5.03
N ASN A 195 11.61 23.18 5.93
CA ASN A 195 12.32 22.45 6.97
C ASN A 195 12.72 21.06 6.46
N GLU A 196 14.02 20.82 6.28
CA GLU A 196 14.54 19.55 5.77
C GLU A 196 14.22 18.36 6.69
N ASP A 197 14.07 18.60 8.00
CA ASP A 197 13.71 17.56 8.97
C ASP A 197 12.33 16.94 8.67
N GLU A 198 11.44 17.66 7.96
CA GLU A 198 10.12 17.16 7.57
C GLU A 198 10.18 15.94 6.64
N HIS A 199 11.32 15.68 5.97
CA HIS A 199 11.53 14.44 5.23
C HIS A 199 11.28 13.18 6.10
N PHE A 200 11.43 13.31 7.42
CA PHE A 200 11.24 12.21 8.36
C PHE A 200 9.92 12.28 9.14
N LEU A 201 9.06 13.27 8.91
CA LEU A 201 7.82 13.46 9.65
C LEU A 201 6.82 12.31 9.46
N VAL A 202 6.47 11.97 8.21
CA VAL A 202 5.58 10.83 7.94
C VAL A 202 6.19 9.51 8.44
N PRO A 203 7.48 9.21 8.17
CA PRO A 203 8.15 8.03 8.73
C PRO A 203 8.09 7.92 10.24
N MET A 204 8.37 9.02 10.95
CA MET A 204 8.32 9.06 12.40
C MET A 204 6.89 8.87 12.93
N CYS A 205 5.89 9.46 12.27
CA CYS A 205 4.48 9.21 12.60
C CYS A 205 4.15 7.71 12.48
N LEU A 206 4.53 7.06 11.36
CA LEU A 206 4.29 5.63 11.15
C LEU A 206 5.02 4.78 12.19
N ALA A 207 6.29 5.09 12.44
CA ALA A 207 7.11 4.36 13.41
C ALA A 207 6.56 4.48 14.83
N TYR A 208 6.10 5.66 15.24
CA TYR A 208 5.46 5.88 16.53
C TYR A 208 4.15 5.10 16.68
N LEU A 209 3.32 5.07 15.62
CA LEU A 209 2.09 4.29 15.58
C LEU A 209 2.33 2.77 15.62
N MET A 210 3.46 2.32 15.07
CA MET A 210 3.87 0.91 15.06
C MET A 210 4.51 0.48 16.39
N ALA A 211 5.22 1.40 17.05
CA ALA A 211 5.94 1.12 18.28
C ALA A 211 5.00 0.61 19.38
N SER A 212 5.45 -0.43 20.09
CA SER A 212 4.73 -0.94 21.25
C SER A 212 4.99 -0.03 22.45
N GLY A 213 3.94 0.31 23.21
CA GLY A 213 4.06 1.18 24.37
C GLY A 213 2.72 1.53 24.99
N ALA A 214 2.76 2.27 26.10
CA ALA A 214 1.56 2.68 26.84
C ALA A 214 0.72 3.72 26.09
N HIS A 215 1.30 4.40 25.09
CA HIS A 215 0.60 5.34 24.20
C HIS A 215 -0.41 4.65 23.28
N ARG A 216 -0.33 3.31 23.14
CA ARG A 216 -1.13 2.51 22.23
C ARG A 216 -2.21 1.74 22.99
N SER A 217 -3.44 1.87 22.53
CA SER A 217 -4.58 1.10 23.03
C SER A 217 -4.46 -0.39 22.70
N LYS A 218 -5.30 -1.23 23.32
CA LYS A 218 -5.34 -2.69 23.05
C LYS A 218 -5.63 -3.02 21.58
N GLU A 219 -6.38 -2.17 20.89
CA GLU A 219 -6.72 -2.32 19.47
C GLU A 219 -5.69 -1.71 18.53
N GLY A 220 -4.64 -1.10 19.09
CA GLY A 220 -3.51 -0.57 18.37
C GLY A 220 -3.61 0.90 17.94
N PHE A 221 -4.64 1.61 18.40
CA PHE A 221 -4.81 3.05 18.15
C PHE A 221 -4.01 3.90 19.15
N VAL A 222 -3.51 5.04 18.67
CA VAL A 222 -2.89 6.13 19.43
C VAL A 222 -3.75 7.38 19.25
N THR A 223 -4.00 8.12 20.32
CA THR A 223 -4.80 9.35 20.25
C THR A 223 -4.08 10.44 19.47
N THR A 224 -4.83 11.23 18.71
CA THR A 224 -4.29 12.33 17.89
C THR A 224 -3.54 13.36 18.74
N VAL A 225 -4.01 13.64 19.96
CA VAL A 225 -3.32 14.53 20.91
C VAL A 225 -1.91 14.03 21.20
N ASN A 226 -1.77 12.81 21.73
CA ASN A 226 -0.45 12.22 22.03
C ASN A 226 0.46 12.17 20.80
N LEU A 227 -0.08 11.88 19.61
CA LEU A 227 0.72 11.80 18.40
C LEU A 227 1.24 13.17 17.95
N ILE A 228 0.40 14.20 18.03
CA ILE A 228 0.82 15.58 17.75
C ILE A 228 1.84 16.04 18.78
N GLU A 229 1.59 15.82 20.07
CA GLU A 229 2.51 16.18 21.16
C GLU A 229 3.88 15.51 20.99
N GLU A 230 3.91 14.22 20.63
CA GLU A 230 5.16 13.51 20.36
C GLU A 230 5.94 14.14 19.20
N MET A 231 5.29 14.42 18.07
CA MET A 231 5.96 15.05 16.94
C MET A 231 6.41 16.49 17.23
N GLN A 232 5.65 17.24 18.04
CA GLN A 232 6.04 18.58 18.49
C GLN A 232 7.29 18.56 19.36
N ASN A 233 7.51 17.51 20.17
CA ASN A 233 8.74 17.34 20.94
C ASN A 233 9.99 17.24 20.04
N TRP A 234 9.81 16.83 18.79
CA TRP A 234 10.86 16.75 17.77
C TRP A 234 10.95 18.00 16.87
N GLY A 235 10.19 19.05 17.17
CA GLY A 235 10.26 20.34 16.47
C GLY A 235 9.30 20.48 15.28
N PHE A 236 8.42 19.51 15.04
CA PHE A 236 7.41 19.61 13.98
C PHE A 236 6.24 20.50 14.40
N SER A 237 5.71 21.29 13.46
CA SER A 237 4.53 22.12 13.73
C SER A 237 3.26 21.25 13.80
N SER A 238 2.32 21.60 14.66
CA SER A 238 1.04 20.85 14.77
C SER A 238 0.27 20.83 13.44
N ARG A 239 0.42 21.88 12.62
CA ARG A 239 -0.14 21.96 11.27
C ARG A 239 0.51 20.93 10.34
N SER A 240 1.84 20.91 10.25
CA SER A 240 2.57 19.94 9.42
C SER A 240 2.22 18.51 9.80
N VAL A 241 2.10 18.23 11.11
CA VAL A 241 1.71 16.90 11.61
C VAL A 241 0.28 16.56 11.18
N ALA A 242 -0.66 17.49 11.33
CA ALA A 242 -2.04 17.29 10.91
C ALA A 242 -2.15 16.99 9.40
N ASP A 243 -1.44 17.74 8.57
CA ASP A 243 -1.44 17.58 7.12
C ASP A 243 -0.77 16.26 6.70
N ALA A 244 0.35 15.89 7.33
CA ALA A 244 0.98 14.58 7.17
C ALA A 244 0.04 13.41 7.52
N LEU A 245 -0.74 13.52 8.60
CA LEU A 245 -1.73 12.50 8.98
C LEU A 245 -2.86 12.39 7.95
N ARG A 246 -3.35 13.53 7.42
CA ARG A 246 -4.37 13.52 6.37
C ARG A 246 -3.87 12.82 5.11
N ARG A 247 -2.64 13.16 4.65
CA ARG A 247 -2.01 12.53 3.49
C ARG A 247 -1.81 11.03 3.70
N ALA A 248 -1.27 10.62 4.85
CA ALA A 248 -1.09 9.22 5.21
C ALA A 248 -2.41 8.45 5.28
N ASN A 249 -3.48 9.04 5.82
CA ASN A 249 -4.79 8.41 5.90
C ASN A 249 -5.44 8.25 4.52
N ASN A 250 -5.39 9.28 3.66
CA ASN A 250 -5.96 9.22 2.31
C ASN A 250 -5.26 8.19 1.42
N LYS A 251 -3.95 7.98 1.61
CA LYS A 251 -3.20 6.88 0.98
C LYS A 251 -3.27 5.55 1.74
N LYS A 252 -4.10 5.48 2.79
CA LYS A 252 -4.37 4.29 3.61
C LYS A 252 -3.16 3.74 4.37
N LEU A 253 -2.11 4.53 4.60
CA LEU A 253 -0.96 4.12 5.43
C LEU A 253 -1.33 4.06 6.92
N ILE A 254 -2.31 4.87 7.32
CA ILE A 254 -2.92 4.85 8.65
C ILE A 254 -4.44 4.71 8.52
N GLU A 255 -5.08 4.24 9.59
CA GLU A 255 -6.51 4.03 9.67
C GLU A 255 -7.11 4.71 10.90
N THR A 256 -8.36 5.12 10.77
CA THR A 256 -9.18 5.72 11.82
C THR A 256 -10.32 4.77 12.20
N PRO A 257 -10.85 4.81 13.43
CA PRO A 257 -11.99 3.97 13.83
C PRO A 257 -13.20 4.11 12.90
N ASP A 258 -13.50 5.35 12.48
CA ASP A 258 -14.65 5.66 11.64
C ASP A 258 -14.39 5.56 10.13
N ARG A 259 -13.17 5.19 9.71
CA ARG A 259 -12.74 5.10 8.29
C ARG A 259 -13.02 6.38 7.51
N VAL A 260 -12.68 7.51 8.11
CA VAL A 260 -12.79 8.83 7.48
C VAL A 260 -11.83 8.91 6.29
N THR A 261 -12.27 9.53 5.19
CA THR A 261 -11.40 10.00 4.10
C THR A 261 -11.53 11.51 4.04
N PHE A 262 -10.41 12.22 3.96
CA PHE A 262 -10.40 13.68 3.94
C PHE A 262 -10.67 14.19 2.53
N ALA A 263 -11.48 15.25 2.43
CA ALA A 263 -11.74 15.92 1.16
C ALA A 263 -10.54 16.78 0.77
N GLU A 264 -10.31 16.89 -0.54
CA GLU A 264 -9.22 17.68 -1.13
C GLU A 264 -9.82 18.80 -2.00
N ASP A 265 -9.32 20.02 -1.82
CA ASP A 265 -9.62 21.17 -2.69
C ASP A 265 -8.34 21.89 -3.13
N SER A 266 -8.47 23.07 -3.74
CA SER A 266 -7.32 23.86 -4.22
C SER A 266 -6.37 24.37 -3.13
N VAL A 267 -6.78 24.31 -1.86
CA VAL A 267 -6.02 24.76 -0.68
C VAL A 267 -5.39 23.59 0.07
N GLY A 268 -5.89 22.36 -0.13
CA GLY A 268 -5.31 21.12 0.35
C GLY A 268 -6.34 20.15 0.92
N LEU A 269 -5.89 19.30 1.86
CA LEU A 269 -6.76 18.35 2.56
C LEU A 269 -7.44 19.03 3.75
N HIS A 270 -8.77 18.94 3.81
CA HIS A 270 -9.57 19.59 4.84
C HIS A 270 -10.49 18.61 5.58
N GLY A 271 -10.85 18.99 6.80
CA GLY A 271 -11.66 18.20 7.73
C GLY A 271 -11.01 18.06 9.10
N ASP A 272 -11.85 17.88 10.11
CA ASP A 272 -11.41 17.66 11.49
C ASP A 272 -10.67 16.33 11.60
N LEU A 273 -9.53 16.34 12.29
CA LEU A 273 -8.81 15.11 12.57
C LEU A 273 -9.66 14.23 13.50
N PRO A 274 -9.79 12.93 13.20
CA PRO A 274 -10.37 11.97 14.13
C PRO A 274 -9.59 11.89 15.44
N ASP A 275 -10.20 11.31 16.46
CA ASP A 275 -9.63 11.25 17.80
C ASP A 275 -8.39 10.35 17.91
N SER A 276 -8.24 9.38 17.01
CA SER A 276 -7.14 8.42 17.04
C SER A 276 -6.82 7.79 15.69
N PHE A 277 -5.57 7.35 15.56
CA PHE A 277 -5.04 6.68 14.38
C PHE A 277 -4.33 5.38 14.77
N ARG A 278 -4.28 4.42 13.86
CA ARG A 278 -3.39 3.26 13.93
C ARG A 278 -2.65 3.09 12.61
N ILE A 279 -1.47 2.49 12.63
CA ILE A 279 -0.78 2.09 11.40
C ILE A 279 -1.55 0.96 10.70
N SER A 280 -1.66 1.04 9.38
CA SER A 280 -2.21 -0.04 8.55
C SER A 280 -1.09 -0.99 8.08
N THR A 281 -1.44 -2.11 7.44
CA THR A 281 -0.43 -2.95 6.79
C THR A 281 0.28 -2.23 5.64
N VAL A 282 -0.40 -1.29 4.98
CA VAL A 282 0.18 -0.46 3.91
C VAL A 282 1.26 0.43 4.50
N GLY A 283 0.98 1.14 5.60
CA GLY A 283 1.95 1.99 6.27
C GLY A 283 3.12 1.22 6.85
N ALA A 284 2.85 0.07 7.47
CA ALA A 284 3.88 -0.82 7.99
C ALA A 284 4.80 -1.34 6.87
N TYR A 285 4.25 -1.65 5.68
CA TYR A 285 5.06 -2.05 4.54
C TYR A 285 5.91 -0.90 3.97
N HIS A 286 5.35 0.31 3.90
CA HIS A 286 6.13 1.50 3.50
C HIS A 286 7.34 1.68 4.42
N LEU A 287 7.13 1.62 5.72
CA LEU A 287 8.18 1.83 6.72
C LEU A 287 9.19 0.67 6.76
N CYS A 288 8.72 -0.58 6.89
CA CYS A 288 9.59 -1.73 7.16
C CYS A 288 10.22 -2.35 5.91
N ARG A 289 9.58 -2.21 4.75
CA ARG A 289 10.02 -2.88 3.52
C ARG A 289 10.45 -1.90 2.44
N TRP A 290 9.73 -0.80 2.20
CA TRP A 290 10.02 0.07 1.05
C TRP A 290 10.96 1.23 1.32
N MET A 291 10.89 1.84 2.49
CA MET A 291 11.61 3.07 2.82
C MET A 291 13.08 3.06 2.41
N GLY A 292 13.80 1.96 2.61
CA GLY A 292 15.21 1.81 2.25
C GLY A 292 15.49 1.17 0.89
N GLU A 293 14.47 0.68 0.18
CA GLU A 293 14.64 -0.09 -1.05
C GLU A 293 14.96 0.80 -2.25
N PHE A 294 15.83 0.29 -3.13
CA PHE A 294 16.24 0.97 -4.36
C PHE A 294 15.06 1.48 -5.18
N SER A 295 14.07 0.63 -5.47
CA SER A 295 12.94 0.99 -6.34
C SER A 295 12.07 2.09 -5.74
N TYR A 296 11.94 2.13 -4.42
CA TYR A 296 11.17 3.16 -3.74
C TYR A 296 11.93 4.48 -3.75
N LEU A 297 13.19 4.49 -3.32
CA LEU A 297 14.02 5.69 -3.29
C LEU A 297 14.24 6.29 -4.68
N GLU A 298 14.39 5.46 -5.70
CA GLU A 298 14.46 5.93 -7.08
C GLU A 298 13.17 6.62 -7.52
N ALA A 299 12.00 6.02 -7.25
CA ALA A 299 10.72 6.62 -7.57
C ALA A 299 10.48 7.93 -6.81
N MET A 300 10.80 7.98 -5.51
CA MET A 300 10.60 9.18 -4.69
C MET A 300 11.55 10.32 -5.06
N SER A 301 12.70 10.02 -5.68
CA SER A 301 13.65 11.06 -6.11
C SER A 301 13.10 12.02 -7.18
N TYR A 302 12.00 11.66 -7.85
CA TYR A 302 11.34 12.50 -8.85
C TYR A 302 10.41 13.56 -8.24
N ASP A 303 9.87 13.28 -7.06
CA ASP A 303 8.76 14.04 -6.47
C ASP A 303 9.15 14.70 -5.15
N THR A 304 10.20 14.21 -4.49
CA THR A 304 10.67 14.79 -3.23
C THR A 304 11.42 16.10 -3.47
N PRO A 305 11.05 17.21 -2.80
CA PRO A 305 11.84 18.44 -2.82
C PRO A 305 13.27 18.19 -2.29
N ILE A 306 14.30 18.62 -3.03
CA ILE A 306 15.70 18.51 -2.61
C ILE A 306 16.26 19.92 -2.39
N PHE A 307 16.61 20.21 -1.14
CA PHE A 307 17.07 21.55 -0.74
C PHE A 307 18.54 21.82 -1.09
N GLU A 308 19.37 20.78 -1.17
CA GLU A 308 20.78 20.91 -1.57
C GLU A 308 20.90 21.06 -3.10
N GLY A 309 21.27 22.26 -3.56
CA GLY A 309 21.31 22.59 -4.99
C GLY A 309 22.20 21.67 -5.83
N THR A 310 23.38 21.31 -5.32
CA THR A 310 24.32 20.38 -5.99
C THR A 310 23.71 19.00 -6.21
N VAL A 311 23.08 18.42 -5.18
CA VAL A 311 22.45 17.10 -5.31
C VAL A 311 21.25 17.15 -6.26
N ARG A 312 20.44 18.21 -6.17
CA ARG A 312 19.31 18.41 -7.07
C ARG A 312 19.78 18.45 -8.53
N ASP A 313 20.81 19.23 -8.83
CA ASP A 313 21.30 19.40 -10.19
C ASP A 313 21.87 18.06 -10.74
N GLU A 314 22.59 17.29 -9.93
CA GLU A 314 23.07 15.94 -10.31
C GLU A 314 21.92 14.94 -10.61
N ILE A 315 20.82 15.00 -9.84
CA ILE A 315 19.65 14.16 -10.09
C ILE A 315 18.93 14.59 -11.37
N LEU A 316 18.80 15.91 -11.59
CA LEU A 316 18.17 16.49 -12.78
C LEU A 316 18.91 16.15 -14.07
N GLU A 317 20.26 16.10 -14.05
CA GLU A 317 21.07 15.74 -15.22
C GLU A 317 20.69 14.40 -15.85
N THR A 318 20.15 13.47 -15.05
CA THR A 318 19.80 12.12 -15.52
C THR A 318 18.31 11.81 -15.44
N ILE A 319 17.46 12.78 -15.11
CA ILE A 319 16.03 12.58 -14.78
C ILE A 319 15.25 11.82 -15.88
N ASP A 320 15.54 12.13 -17.14
CA ASP A 320 14.90 11.52 -18.33
C ASP A 320 15.49 10.17 -18.73
N SER A 321 16.63 9.78 -18.15
CA SER A 321 17.29 8.52 -18.49
C SER A 321 16.65 7.34 -17.78
N LEU A 322 16.15 6.38 -18.58
CA LEU A 322 15.64 5.09 -18.11
C LEU A 322 16.75 4.04 -17.95
N ALA A 323 18.01 4.38 -18.23
CA ALA A 323 19.12 3.46 -18.09
C ALA A 323 19.31 3.06 -16.63
N ILE A 324 19.43 1.75 -16.37
CA ILE A 324 19.53 1.22 -15.00
C ILE A 324 20.74 1.77 -14.22
N ALA A 325 21.81 2.15 -14.91
CA ALA A 325 22.99 2.78 -14.29
C ALA A 325 22.67 4.19 -13.77
N ASP A 326 21.89 4.97 -14.53
CA ASP A 326 21.53 6.34 -14.18
C ASP A 326 20.48 6.35 -13.06
N ARG A 327 19.50 5.43 -13.16
CA ARG A 327 18.54 5.16 -12.08
C ARG A 327 19.22 4.80 -10.77
N LEU A 328 20.24 3.92 -10.83
CA LEU A 328 21.06 3.57 -9.68
C LEU A 328 21.79 4.79 -9.10
N ASN A 329 22.34 5.66 -9.95
CA ASN A 329 23.00 6.87 -9.51
C ASN A 329 22.03 7.82 -8.79
N ARG A 330 20.85 8.10 -9.38
CA ARG A 330 19.82 8.94 -8.76
C ARG A 330 19.40 8.42 -7.39
N ALA A 331 19.07 7.14 -7.28
CA ALA A 331 18.67 6.53 -6.02
C ALA A 331 19.78 6.62 -4.96
N LYS A 332 21.05 6.43 -5.35
CA LYS A 332 22.20 6.59 -4.44
C LYS A 332 22.36 8.03 -3.96
N ARG A 333 22.25 9.00 -4.87
CA ARG A 333 22.35 10.43 -4.53
C ARG A 333 21.22 10.88 -3.63
N PHE A 334 19.99 10.49 -3.94
CA PHE A 334 18.84 10.77 -3.10
C PHE A 334 18.97 10.14 -1.70
N ARG A 335 19.38 8.87 -1.62
CA ARG A 335 19.67 8.19 -0.34
C ARG A 335 20.77 8.90 0.46
N GLN A 336 21.84 9.32 -0.21
CA GLN A 336 22.95 10.05 0.41
C GLN A 336 22.46 11.40 0.96
N TYR A 337 21.66 12.13 0.19
CA TYR A 337 21.05 13.38 0.61
C TYR A 337 20.21 13.21 1.88
N LEU A 338 19.24 12.28 1.90
CA LEU A 338 18.44 11.99 3.10
C LEU A 338 19.33 11.61 4.29
N THR A 339 20.41 10.88 4.05
CA THR A 339 21.38 10.52 5.11
C THR A 339 22.11 11.74 5.67
N THR A 340 22.50 12.68 4.80
CA THR A 340 23.09 13.97 5.21
C THR A 340 22.09 14.77 6.06
N VAL A 341 20.83 14.89 5.62
CA VAL A 341 19.77 15.56 6.38
C VAL A 341 19.58 14.90 7.75
N TRP A 342 19.48 13.57 7.81
CA TRP A 342 19.35 12.82 9.06
C TRP A 342 20.49 13.10 10.05
N HIS A 343 21.74 13.11 9.55
CA HIS A 343 22.91 13.41 10.37
C HIS A 343 22.94 14.86 10.88
N ALA A 344 22.49 15.81 10.07
CA ALA A 344 22.39 17.22 10.45
C ALA A 344 21.23 17.50 11.44
N SER A 345 20.16 16.70 11.37
CA SER A 345 18.99 16.83 12.23
C SER A 345 19.27 16.44 13.69
N THR A 346 18.40 16.93 14.58
CA THR A 346 18.39 16.54 16.01
C THR A 346 17.47 15.34 16.31
N LEU A 347 16.83 14.77 15.29
CA LEU A 347 15.84 13.71 15.39
C LEU A 347 16.48 12.40 15.87
N ARG A 348 16.25 12.01 17.13
CA ARG A 348 16.77 10.74 17.69
C ARG A 348 15.70 10.02 18.52
N PRO A 349 14.50 9.75 17.97
CA PRO A 349 13.48 8.99 18.67
C PRO A 349 13.92 7.54 18.88
N ALA A 350 13.53 6.94 20.01
CA ALA A 350 13.86 5.53 20.31
C ALA A 350 13.18 4.52 19.35
N TYR A 351 12.14 4.95 18.63
CA TYR A 351 11.31 4.11 17.77
C TYR A 351 11.64 4.24 16.27
N PHE A 352 12.52 5.15 15.87
CA PHE A 352 12.84 5.38 14.46
C PHE A 352 14.31 5.76 14.26
N ASP A 353 14.96 5.09 13.32
CA ASP A 353 16.31 5.42 12.88
C ASP A 353 16.45 5.19 11.38
N TRP A 354 16.69 6.27 10.63
CA TRP A 354 16.88 6.22 9.18
C TRP A 354 18.04 5.31 8.76
N LEU A 355 19.14 5.27 9.54
CA LEU A 355 20.32 4.49 9.16
C LEU A 355 20.05 2.98 9.17
N SER A 356 19.26 2.52 10.14
CA SER A 356 18.76 1.14 10.18
C SER A 356 17.98 0.77 8.89
N HIS A 357 17.20 1.71 8.34
CA HIS A 357 16.50 1.50 7.07
C HIS A 357 17.45 1.50 5.86
N VAL A 358 18.46 2.37 5.85
CA VAL A 358 19.52 2.35 4.82
C VAL A 358 20.25 1.00 4.79
N GLU A 359 20.60 0.47 5.96
CA GLU A 359 21.24 -0.84 6.09
C GLU A 359 20.35 -1.96 5.56
N SER A 360 19.07 -1.98 5.95
CA SER A 360 18.10 -2.97 5.47
C SER A 360 17.97 -2.97 3.93
N GLY A 361 18.09 -1.80 3.32
CA GLY A 361 17.97 -1.60 1.87
C GLY A 361 19.22 -1.97 1.06
N ASN A 362 20.39 -2.18 1.68
CA ASN A 362 21.66 -2.39 0.95
C ASN A 362 21.60 -3.56 -0.04
N SER A 363 20.94 -4.66 0.34
CA SER A 363 20.77 -5.83 -0.53
C SER A 363 20.07 -5.50 -1.86
N SER A 364 19.17 -4.51 -1.86
CA SER A 364 18.48 -4.05 -3.06
C SER A 364 19.40 -3.29 -4.01
N PHE A 365 20.23 -2.39 -3.47
CA PHE A 365 21.23 -1.64 -4.23
C PHE A 365 22.32 -2.57 -4.79
N GLU A 366 22.82 -3.52 -4.01
CA GLU A 366 23.82 -4.51 -4.44
C GLU A 366 23.31 -5.40 -5.58
N ARG A 367 22.02 -5.77 -5.58
CA ARG A 367 21.41 -6.51 -6.70
C ARG A 367 21.46 -5.70 -7.99
N VAL A 368 21.14 -4.41 -7.93
CA VAL A 368 21.14 -3.52 -9.10
C VAL A 368 22.57 -3.20 -9.55
N GLU A 369 23.51 -2.99 -8.62
CA GLU A 369 24.93 -2.80 -8.92
C GLU A 369 25.53 -3.98 -9.70
N ARG A 370 25.20 -5.21 -9.28
CA ARG A 370 25.61 -6.43 -10.00
C ARG A 370 25.02 -6.47 -11.40
N ALA A 371 23.74 -6.09 -11.55
CA ALA A 371 23.09 -6.04 -12.86
C ALA A 371 23.73 -5.00 -13.79
N VAL A 372 24.00 -3.79 -13.28
CA VAL A 372 24.72 -2.72 -14.02
C VAL A 372 26.12 -3.18 -14.43
N SER A 373 26.84 -3.85 -13.52
CA SER A 373 28.20 -4.34 -13.78
C SER A 373 28.21 -5.38 -14.89
N ARG A 374 27.25 -6.32 -14.88
CA ARG A 374 27.08 -7.32 -15.94
C ARG A 374 26.83 -6.68 -17.31
N ILE A 375 25.90 -5.73 -17.39
CA ILE A 375 25.58 -5.01 -18.64
C ILE A 375 26.81 -4.26 -19.18
N ARG A 376 27.61 -3.67 -18.28
CA ARG A 376 28.87 -2.99 -18.68
C ARG A 376 29.93 -3.97 -19.18
N MET A 377 30.00 -5.18 -18.63
CA MET A 377 30.92 -6.23 -19.11
C MET A 377 30.50 -6.75 -20.48
N GLU A 378 29.21 -7.03 -20.70
CA GLU A 378 28.68 -7.50 -21.98
C GLU A 378 28.98 -6.49 -23.11
N LYS A 379 28.74 -5.20 -22.88
CA LYS A 379 29.08 -4.13 -23.84
C LYS A 379 30.57 -4.01 -24.16
N LYS A 380 31.47 -4.42 -23.24
CA LYS A 380 32.92 -4.41 -23.45
C LYS A 380 33.43 -5.61 -24.24
N VAL A 381 32.66 -6.69 -24.34
CA VAL A 381 33.02 -7.90 -25.10
C VAL A 381 32.55 -7.78 -26.56
N GLU A 382 31.55 -6.95 -26.83
CA GLU A 382 31.01 -6.67 -28.17
C GLU A 382 31.75 -5.55 -28.92
N CYS A 383 32.63 -4.79 -28.26
CA CYS A 383 33.54 -3.79 -28.83
C CYS A 383 34.96 -4.33 -28.86
#